data_AF-A0A9D9KEF3-F1
#
_entry.id   AF-A0A9D9KEF3-F1
#
_cell.length_a   1.000
_cell.length_b   1.000
_cell.length_c   1.000
_cell.angle_alpha   90.00
_cell.angle_beta   90.00
_cell.angle_gamma   90.00
#
_symmetry.space_group_name_H-M   'P 1'
#
loop_
_entity.id
_entity.type
_entity.pdbx_description
1 polymer ?
#
loop_
_entity_poly.entity_id
_entity_poly.type
_entity_poly.pdbx_seq_one_letter_code
_entity_poly.pdbx_strand_id
1 'polypeptide(L)' 'MARTKPPSDKVLTIRLPLNELERLEQYCIQRGKTKTDVLREMIRKLRV' A
#
# COMPACT_ATOMS: atom_id res chain seq x y z
N MET A 1 22.06 10.71 -11.52
CA MET A 1 21.37 9.40 -11.49
C MET A 1 19.90 9.63 -11.79
N ALA A 2 19.44 9.17 -12.96
CA ALA A 2 18.06 9.39 -13.40
C ALA A 2 17.09 8.63 -12.49
N ARG A 3 16.09 9.34 -11.96
CA ARG A 3 15.06 8.80 -11.06
C ARG A 3 14.06 8.00 -11.90
N THR A 4 14.34 6.72 -12.14
CA THR A 4 13.54 5.77 -12.91
C THR A 4 12.29 5.26 -12.14
N LYS A 5 11.53 6.14 -11.51
CA LYS A 5 10.21 5.78 -10.97
C LYS A 5 9.15 6.45 -11.84
N PRO A 6 8.35 5.69 -12.62
CA PRO A 6 7.25 6.29 -13.37
C PRO A 6 6.36 7.07 -12.38
N PRO A 7 5.83 8.23 -12.78
CA PRO A 7 4.95 9.01 -11.93
C PRO A 7 3.82 8.10 -11.44
N SER A 8 3.60 8.05 -10.14
CA SER A 8 2.36 7.47 -9.62
C SER A 8 1.23 8.42 -10.02
N ASP A 9 0.67 8.25 -11.23
CA ASP A 9 -0.31 9.15 -11.85
C ASP A 9 -1.60 9.35 -11.04
N LYS A 10 -1.90 8.50 -10.05
CA LYS A 10 -3.09 8.62 -9.20
C LYS A 10 -2.74 8.41 -7.73
N VAL A 11 -2.92 9.47 -6.94
CA VAL A 11 -2.87 9.42 -5.48
C VAL A 11 -4.23 8.93 -4.97
N LEU A 12 -4.22 7.86 -4.18
CA LEU A 12 -5.41 7.31 -3.55
C LEU A 12 -5.34 7.63 -2.05
N THR A 13 -6.29 8.43 -1.57
CA THR A 13 -6.47 8.69 -0.14
C THR A 13 -7.57 7.78 0.39
N ILE A 14 -7.21 6.86 1.27
CA ILE A 14 -8.17 5.97 1.94
C ILE A 14 -8.27 6.41 3.40
N ARG A 15 -9.49 6.63 3.87
CA ARG A 15 -9.76 6.82 5.30
C ARG A 15 -9.98 5.46 5.92
N LEU A 16 -9.11 5.09 6.86
CA LEU A 16 -9.19 3.83 7.60
C LEU A 16 -9.39 4.15 9.09
N PRO A 17 -10.18 3.34 9.82
CA PRO A 17 -10.22 3.41 11.27
C PRO A 17 -8.88 2.98 11.87
N LEU A 18 -8.55 3.48 13.07
CA LEU A 18 -7.28 3.24 13.76
C LEU A 18 -6.93 1.74 13.87
N ASN A 19 -7.91 0.91 14.25
CA ASN A 19 -7.68 -0.53 14.39
C ASN A 19 -7.26 -1.20 13.07
N GLU A 20 -7.81 -0.76 11.93
CA GLU A 20 -7.44 -1.28 10.62
C GLU A 20 -6.09 -0.72 10.16
N LEU A 21 -5.77 0.52 10.54
CA LEU A 21 -4.46 1.10 10.31
C LEU A 21 -3.36 0.30 11.02
N GLU A 22 -3.56 -0.04 12.30
CA GLU A 22 -2.59 -0.84 13.08
C GLU A 22 -2.36 -2.21 12.46
N ARG A 23 -3.44 -2.89 12.03
CA ARG A 23 -3.35 -4.18 11.30
C ARG A 23 -2.55 -4.03 10.01
N LEU A 24 -2.80 -2.96 9.25
CA LEU A 24 -2.09 -2.69 8.00
C LEU A 24 -0.61 -2.38 8.24
N GLU A 25 -0.28 -1.64 9.30
CA GLU A 25 1.11 -1.33 9.66
C GLU A 25 1.87 -2.59 10.08
N GLN A 26 1.28 -3.42 10.95
CA GLN A 26 1.86 -4.71 11.33
C GLN A 26 2.09 -5.59 10.09
N TYR A 27 1.13 -5.63 9.17
CA TYR A 27 1.26 -6.39 7.93
C TYR A 27 2.36 -5.84 7.00
N CYS A 28 2.52 -4.52 6.93
CA CYS A 28 3.61 -3.88 6.18
C CYS A 28 4.97 -4.22 6.78
N ILE A 29 5.10 -4.18 8.10
CA ILE A 29 6.32 -4.52 8.84
C ILE A 29 6.69 -5.99 8.60
N GLN A 30 5.72 -6.90 8.72
CA GLN A 30 5.94 -8.33 8.52
C GLN A 30 6.41 -8.68 7.10
N ARG A 31 5.93 -7.94 6.10
CA ARG A 31 6.27 -8.17 4.68
C ARG A 31 7.50 -7.40 4.20
N GLY A 32 8.00 -6.42 4.97
CA GLY A 32 9.09 -5.53 4.57
C GLY A 32 8.78 -4.69 3.32
N LYS A 33 7.51 -4.49 3.01
CA LYS A 33 7.03 -3.76 1.82
C LYS A 33 6.44 -2.41 2.21
N THR A 34 6.45 -1.46 1.27
CA THR A 34 5.80 -0.16 1.49
C THR A 34 4.29 -0.31 1.59
N LYS A 35 3.63 0.57 2.36
CA LYS A 35 2.16 0.63 2.47
C LYS A 35 1.48 0.60 1.10
N THR A 36 2.07 1.28 0.11
CA THR A 36 1.58 1.31 -1.27
C THR A 36 1.68 -0.04 -1.98
N ASP A 37 2.81 -0.74 -1.85
CA ASP A 37 2.99 -2.07 -2.47
C ASP A 37 2.08 -3.12 -1.83
N VAL A 38 1.92 -3.06 -0.51
CA VAL A 38 1.00 -3.92 0.24
C VAL A 38 -0.43 -3.69 -0.20
N LEU A 39 -0.89 -2.43 -0.21
CA LEU A 39 -2.23 -2.08 -0.68
C LEU A 39 -2.45 -2.51 -2.13
N ARG A 40 -1.47 -2.30 -3.01
CA ARG A 40 -1.55 -2.73 -4.42
C ARG A 40 -1.64 -4.25 -4.54
N GLU A 41 -0.91 -5.00 -3.73
CA GLU A 41 -0.97 -6.47 -3.70
C GLU A 41 -2.32 -6.96 -3.16
N MET A 42 -2.83 -6.33 -2.08
CA MET A 42 -4.15 -6.64 -1.52
C MET A 42 -5.28 -6.38 -2.51
N ILE A 43 -5.28 -5.22 -3.18
CA ILE A 43 -6.28 -4.88 -4.21
C ILE A 43 -6.20 -5.88 -5.38
N ARG A 44 -5.00 -6.31 -5.79
CA ARG A 44 -4.83 -7.33 -6.84
C ARG A 44 -5.29 -8.73 -6.41
N LYS A 45 -5.21 -9.06 -5.11
CA LYS A 45 -5.74 -10.31 -4.56
C LYS A 45 -7.26 -10.28 -4.42
N LEU A 46 -7.84 -9.12 -4.18
CA LEU A 46 -9.30 -8.89 -4.14
C LEU A 46 -9.96 -8.98 -5.53
N ARG A 47 -9.29 -9.55 -6.54
CA ARG A 47 -9.86 -9.75 -7.89
C ARG A 47 -11.23 -10.42 -7.79
N VAL A 48 -12.26 -9.64 -8.13
CA VAL A 48 -13.56 -10.06 -8.67
C VAL A 48 -13.33 -10.59 -10.08
#